data_AF-A0A7H0GYA0-F1
#
_entry.id   AF-A0A7H0GYA0-F1
#
_cell.length_a   1.000
_cell.length_b   1.000
_cell.length_c   1.000
_cell.angle_alpha   90.00
_cell.angle_beta   90.00
_cell.angle_gamma   90.00
#
_symmetry.space_group_name_H-M   'P 1'
#
loop_
_entity.id
_entity.type
_entity.pdbx_description
1 polymer ?
#
loop_
_entity_poly.entity_id
_entity_poly.type
_entity_poly.pdbx_seq_one_letter_code
_entity_poly.pdbx_strand_id
1 'polypeptide(L)'
;MKRILLQFCAILWFALLAVGVQAQGESLGAVKGAIRNGSARELSQFFGPTVELAFDGDKQSYSATQAEFVMKDFFAKNSPASFEYDHQKTSTESIQYAAGKYIGKTGSYQVFVQMKPVGGALVIDSINFTKE
;
A
#
# COMPACT_ATOMS: atom_id res chain seq x y z
N MET A 1 -7.54 -40.96 -31.45
CA MET A 1 -6.29 -40.34 -30.94
C MET A 1 -6.25 -38.82 -31.10
N LYS A 2 -6.53 -38.24 -32.29
CA LYS A 2 -6.51 -36.77 -32.51
C LYS A 2 -7.55 -35.96 -31.70
N ARG A 3 -8.73 -36.55 -31.44
CA ARG A 3 -9.82 -35.91 -30.64
C ARG A 3 -9.51 -35.82 -29.15
N ILE A 4 -8.82 -36.82 -28.61
CA ILE A 4 -8.39 -36.85 -27.19
C ILE A 4 -7.24 -35.85 -26.98
N LEU A 5 -6.30 -35.76 -27.93
CA LEU A 5 -5.22 -34.76 -27.90
C LEU A 5 -5.74 -33.31 -27.92
N LEU A 6 -6.79 -33.03 -28.72
CA LEU A 6 -7.45 -31.71 -28.74
C LEU A 6 -8.16 -31.36 -27.42
N GLN A 7 -8.75 -32.36 -26.75
CA GLN A 7 -9.40 -32.17 -25.44
C GLN A 7 -8.38 -31.91 -24.32
N PHE A 8 -7.22 -32.57 -24.35
CA PHE A 8 -6.12 -32.29 -23.42
C PHE A 8 -5.54 -30.88 -23.60
N CYS A 9 -5.40 -30.38 -24.83
CA CYS A 9 -4.97 -29.00 -25.08
C CYS A 9 -5.98 -27.96 -24.56
N ALA A 10 -7.29 -28.23 -24.66
CA ALA A 10 -8.33 -27.33 -24.17
C ALA A 10 -8.36 -27.23 -22.63
N ILE A 11 -8.10 -28.33 -21.93
CA ILE A 11 -8.02 -28.37 -20.46
C ILE A 11 -6.75 -27.66 -19.96
N LEU A 12 -5.64 -27.80 -20.68
CA LEU A 12 -4.39 -27.08 -20.36
C LEU A 12 -4.54 -25.56 -20.54
N TRP A 13 -5.35 -25.12 -21.50
CA TRP A 13 -5.61 -23.70 -21.76
C TRP A 13 -6.53 -23.07 -20.71
N PHE A 14 -7.48 -23.84 -20.17
CA PHE A 14 -8.38 -23.38 -19.10
C PHE A 14 -7.67 -23.27 -17.74
N ALA A 15 -6.65 -24.12 -17.50
CA ALA A 15 -5.84 -24.07 -16.28
C ALA A 15 -4.93 -22.82 -16.19
N LEU A 16 -4.61 -22.18 -17.32
CA LEU A 16 -3.80 -20.96 -17.39
C LEU A 16 -4.59 -19.67 -17.07
N LEU A 17 -5.91 -19.73 -16.93
CA LEU A 17 -6.76 -18.58 -16.59
C LEU A 17 -7.09 -18.48 -15.08
N ALA A 18 -6.61 -19.42 -14.26
CA ALA A 18 -6.94 -19.47 -12.83
C ALA A 18 -6.00 -18.65 -11.92
N VAL A 19 -4.96 -18.00 -12.46
CA VAL A 19 -4.06 -17.15 -11.65
C VAL A 19 -4.59 -15.72 -11.61
N GLY A 20 -5.57 -15.50 -10.74
CA GLY A 20 -6.16 -14.18 -10.50
C GLY A 20 -6.78 -14.09 -9.12
N VAL A 21 -6.11 -14.63 -8.09
CA VAL A 21 -6.54 -14.44 -6.70
C VAL A 21 -5.94 -13.13 -6.20
N GLN A 22 -6.71 -12.05 -6.25
CA GLN A 22 -6.30 -10.76 -5.69
C GLN A 22 -6.35 -10.79 -4.15
N ALA A 23 -5.18 -10.64 -3.55
CA ALA A 23 -4.91 -10.55 -2.12
C ALA A 23 -5.35 -9.19 -1.52
N GLN A 24 -6.63 -8.87 -1.59
CA GLN A 24 -7.15 -7.54 -1.19
C GLN A 24 -6.93 -7.21 0.30
N GLY A 25 -6.65 -8.18 1.17
CA GLY A 25 -6.33 -7.95 2.59
C GLY A 25 -4.83 -7.91 2.92
N GLU A 26 -3.95 -8.37 2.02
CA GLU A 26 -2.50 -8.43 2.28
C GLU A 26 -1.82 -7.07 2.10
N SER A 27 -2.35 -6.22 1.22
CA SER A 27 -1.77 -4.92 0.86
C SER A 27 -1.65 -3.98 2.05
N LEU A 28 -2.74 -3.71 2.78
CA LEU A 28 -2.71 -2.84 3.96
C LEU A 28 -1.81 -3.41 5.06
N GLY A 29 -1.81 -4.73 5.25
CA GLY A 29 -0.92 -5.41 6.20
C GLY A 29 0.56 -5.20 5.86
N ALA A 30 0.92 -5.32 4.59
CA ALA A 30 2.29 -5.09 4.11
C ALA A 30 2.68 -3.61 4.22
N VAL A 31 1.78 -2.68 3.91
CA VAL A 31 1.99 -1.23 4.13
C VAL A 31 2.22 -0.94 5.62
N LYS A 32 1.43 -1.55 6.51
CA LYS A 32 1.64 -1.45 7.96
C LYS A 32 3.04 -1.91 8.36
N GLY A 33 3.47 -3.06 7.85
CA GLY A 33 4.80 -3.60 8.08
C GLY A 33 5.90 -2.65 7.63
N ALA A 34 5.80 -2.12 6.42
CA ALA A 34 6.77 -1.17 5.87
C ALA A 34 6.89 0.12 6.72
N ILE A 35 5.75 0.69 7.15
CA ILE A 35 5.74 1.87 8.03
C ILE A 35 6.32 1.52 9.40
N ARG A 36 5.91 0.40 10.00
CA ARG A 36 6.42 -0.06 11.30
C ARG A 36 7.94 -0.29 11.28
N ASN A 37 8.47 -0.79 10.17
CA ASN A 37 9.90 -1.01 9.98
C ASN A 37 10.67 0.26 9.60
N GLY A 38 9.97 1.38 9.32
CA GLY A 38 10.59 2.61 8.80
C GLY A 38 11.25 2.42 7.43
N SER A 39 10.78 1.45 6.64
CA SER A 39 11.39 1.08 5.37
C SER A 39 10.67 1.78 4.22
N ALA A 40 11.22 2.93 3.80
CA ALA A 40 10.69 3.66 2.64
C ALA A 40 10.75 2.84 1.34
N ARG A 41 11.75 1.96 1.21
CA ARG A 41 11.90 1.06 0.06
C ARG A 41 10.81 -0.01 0.00
N GLU A 42 10.44 -0.60 1.13
CA GLU A 42 9.31 -1.53 1.20
C GLU A 42 7.99 -0.79 0.94
N LEU A 43 7.85 0.40 1.52
CA LEU A 43 6.66 1.22 1.35
C LEU A 43 6.46 1.64 -0.11
N SER A 44 7.54 1.96 -0.82
CA SER A 44 7.47 2.43 -2.21
C SER A 44 6.99 1.36 -3.20
N GLN A 45 7.05 0.08 -2.85
CA GLN A 45 6.46 -1.00 -3.66
C GLN A 45 4.94 -0.87 -3.81
N PHE A 46 4.30 -0.12 -2.91
CA PHE A 46 2.86 0.09 -2.90
C PHE A 46 2.46 1.47 -3.45
N PHE A 47 3.40 2.33 -3.83
CA PHE A 47 3.05 3.68 -4.30
C PHE A 47 2.35 3.66 -5.66
N GLY A 48 1.31 4.48 -5.77
CA GLY A 48 0.74 4.84 -7.05
C GLY A 48 1.70 5.71 -7.88
N PRO A 49 1.39 5.96 -9.16
CA PRO A 49 2.19 6.84 -10.02
C PRO A 49 2.40 8.24 -9.43
N THR A 50 1.37 8.74 -8.75
CA THR A 50 1.38 9.97 -7.96
C THR A 50 0.89 9.64 -6.56
N VAL A 51 1.60 10.12 -5.54
CA VAL A 51 1.27 9.97 -4.13
C VAL A 51 1.18 11.34 -3.47
N GLU A 52 0.08 11.61 -2.78
CA GLU A 52 -0.02 12.77 -1.89
C GLU A 52 0.57 12.43 -0.52
N LEU A 53 1.60 13.16 -0.10
CA LEU A 53 2.13 13.08 1.25
C LEU A 53 1.74 14.37 1.98
N ALA A 54 1.21 14.21 3.19
CA ALA A 54 0.89 15.31 4.07
C ALA A 54 1.57 15.14 5.42
N PHE A 55 2.13 16.23 5.94
CA PHE A 55 2.74 16.30 7.26
C PHE A 55 2.17 17.54 7.96
N ASP A 56 1.43 17.36 9.04
CA ASP A 56 0.84 18.44 9.85
C ASP A 56 -0.02 19.43 9.03
N GLY A 57 -0.71 18.93 8.00
CA GLY A 57 -1.57 19.71 7.12
C GLY A 57 -0.88 20.25 5.87
N ASP A 58 0.46 20.29 5.84
CA ASP A 58 1.22 20.64 4.64
C ASP A 58 1.24 19.44 3.69
N LYS A 59 0.51 19.56 2.59
CA LYS A 59 0.34 18.48 1.60
C LYS A 59 1.02 18.80 0.28
N GLN A 60 1.62 17.79 -0.32
CA GLN A 60 2.22 17.89 -1.64
C GLN A 60 2.13 16.56 -2.39
N SER A 61 1.90 16.62 -3.69
CA SER A 61 1.92 15.46 -4.58
C SER A 61 3.32 15.20 -5.12
N TYR A 62 3.69 13.93 -5.16
CA TYR A 62 5.01 13.45 -5.61
C TYR A 62 4.86 12.29 -6.58
N SER A 63 5.84 12.09 -7.47
CA SER A 63 6.01 10.78 -8.12
C SER A 63 6.40 9.72 -7.09
N ALA A 64 6.18 8.43 -7.39
CA ALA A 64 6.57 7.33 -6.50
C ALA A 64 8.04 7.41 -6.04
N THR A 65 8.98 7.71 -6.96
CA THR A 65 10.40 7.87 -6.62
C THR A 65 10.66 9.04 -5.67
N GLN A 66 10.01 10.19 -5.91
CA GLN A 66 10.15 11.34 -5.01
C GLN A 66 9.53 11.07 -3.64
N ALA A 67 8.37 10.43 -3.60
CA ALA A 67 7.70 10.03 -2.37
C ALA A 67 8.58 9.09 -1.53
N GLU A 68 9.31 8.16 -2.17
CA GLU A 68 10.25 7.28 -1.47
C GLU A 68 11.35 8.08 -0.75
N PHE A 69 11.94 9.08 -1.42
CA PHE A 69 12.94 9.94 -0.79
C PHE A 69 12.36 10.76 0.37
N VAL A 70 11.17 11.34 0.20
CA VAL A 70 10.49 12.10 1.26
C VAL A 70 10.21 11.20 2.47
N MET A 71 9.68 10.00 2.25
CA MET A 71 9.39 9.05 3.33
C MET A 71 10.67 8.53 4.00
N LYS A 72 11.75 8.32 3.23
CA LYS A 72 13.06 7.96 3.79
C LYS A 72 13.58 9.03 4.74
N ASP A 73 13.50 10.30 4.35
CA ASP A 73 13.92 11.42 5.19
C ASP A 73 13.03 11.56 6.43
N PHE A 74 11.72 11.36 6.29
CA PHE A 74 10.79 11.35 7.41
C PHE A 74 11.10 10.23 8.42
N PHE A 75 11.28 9.00 7.96
CA PHE A 75 11.61 7.87 8.84
C PHE A 75 13.00 7.97 9.46
N ALA A 76 13.97 8.58 8.77
CA ALA A 76 15.29 8.85 9.35
C ALA A 76 15.22 9.86 10.51
N LYS A 77 14.37 10.88 10.39
CA LYS A 77 14.18 11.91 11.43
C LYS A 77 13.27 11.44 12.57
N ASN A 78 12.26 10.65 12.25
CA ASN A 78 11.18 10.27 13.17
C ASN A 78 11.09 8.75 13.35
N SER A 79 12.21 8.03 13.45
CA SER A 79 12.23 6.56 13.37
C SER A 79 11.15 5.86 14.21
N PRO A 80 10.40 4.91 13.62
CA PRO A 80 9.25 4.29 14.27
C PRO A 80 9.68 3.38 15.42
N ALA A 81 9.07 3.57 16.58
CA ALA A 81 9.06 2.60 17.68
C ALA A 81 7.90 1.60 17.50
N SER A 82 6.74 2.09 17.05
CA SER A 82 5.59 1.25 16.73
C SER A 82 4.67 1.92 15.72
N PHE A 83 3.94 1.11 14.96
CA PHE A 83 2.83 1.56 14.13
C PHE A 83 1.74 0.50 14.09
N GLU A 84 0.51 0.89 14.41
CA GLU A 84 -0.66 0.01 14.37
C GLU A 84 -1.88 0.76 13.83
N TYR A 85 -2.68 0.07 13.01
CA TYR A 85 -3.98 0.59 12.59
C TYR A 85 -5.01 0.41 13.70
N ASP A 86 -5.84 1.43 13.93
CA ASP A 86 -6.98 1.38 14.84
C ASP A 86 -8.32 1.24 14.10
N HIS A 87 -8.40 1.73 12.85
CA HIS A 87 -9.59 1.64 12.01
C HIS A 87 -9.21 1.33 10.57
N GLN A 88 -9.96 0.43 9.94
CA GLN A 88 -9.83 0.12 8.52
C GLN A 88 -11.22 0.06 7.90
N LYS A 89 -11.37 0.60 6.68
CA LYS A 89 -12.62 0.59 5.92
C LYS A 89 -12.33 0.38 4.44
N THR A 90 -13.23 -0.33 3.77
CA THR A 90 -13.21 -0.48 2.31
C THR A 90 -14.49 0.11 1.76
N SER A 91 -14.36 1.01 0.78
CA SER A 91 -15.48 1.60 0.03
C SER A 91 -16.00 0.63 -1.02
N THR A 92 -17.22 0.89 -1.51
CA THR A 92 -17.85 0.15 -2.62
C THR A 92 -16.99 0.14 -3.89
N GLU A 93 -16.16 1.17 -4.09
CA GLU A 93 -15.23 1.29 -5.23
C GLU A 93 -13.87 0.59 -5.00
N SER A 94 -13.77 -0.31 -4.03
CA SER A 94 -12.51 -0.98 -3.63
C SER A 94 -11.40 -0.03 -3.17
N ILE A 95 -11.73 1.22 -2.83
CA ILE A 95 -10.83 2.15 -2.15
C ILE A 95 -10.73 1.72 -0.69
N GLN A 96 -9.51 1.54 -0.19
CA GLN A 96 -9.24 1.17 1.19
C GLN A 96 -8.70 2.37 1.97
N TYR A 97 -9.19 2.51 3.19
CA TYR A 97 -8.78 3.54 4.14
C TYR A 97 -8.30 2.86 5.41
N ALA A 98 -7.18 3.33 5.95
CA ALA A 98 -6.70 2.92 7.26
C ALA A 98 -6.28 4.14 8.08
N ALA A 99 -6.74 4.21 9.32
CA ALA A 99 -6.25 5.13 10.33
C ALA A 99 -5.42 4.34 11.34
N GLY A 100 -4.36 4.93 11.85
CA GLY A 100 -3.48 4.27 12.80
C GLY A 100 -2.59 5.22 13.57
N LYS A 101 -2.03 4.71 14.67
CA LYS A 101 -1.14 5.45 15.55
C LYS A 101 0.31 5.08 15.27
N TYR A 102 1.10 6.09 14.94
CA TYR A 102 2.54 6.01 14.77
C TYR A 102 3.23 6.61 15.98
N ILE A 103 4.12 5.85 16.61
CA ILE A 103 4.97 6.34 17.70
C ILE A 103 6.39 6.40 17.16
N GLY A 104 6.88 7.61 16.92
CA GLY A 104 8.25 7.88 16.51
C GLY A 104 9.12 8.33 17.67
N LYS A 105 10.44 8.33 17.44
CA LYS A 105 11.43 8.81 18.42
C LYS A 105 11.20 10.25 18.89
N THR A 106 10.63 11.08 18.04
CA THR A 106 10.51 12.55 18.19
C THR A 106 9.07 13.02 18.44
N GLY A 107 8.11 12.10 18.42
CA GLY A 107 6.69 12.41 18.59
C GLY A 107 5.78 11.29 18.12
N SER A 108 4.50 11.42 18.45
CA SER A 108 3.43 10.54 17.98
C SER A 108 2.61 11.23 16.89
N TYR A 109 2.10 10.43 15.95
CA TYR A 109 1.31 10.90 14.83
C TYR A 109 0.07 10.01 14.65
N GLN A 110 -1.05 10.65 14.34
CA GLN A 110 -2.18 10.01 13.68
C GLN A 110 -1.86 9.89 12.19
N VAL A 111 -1.94 8.67 11.67
CA VAL A 111 -1.62 8.36 10.28
C VAL A 111 -2.86 7.90 9.55
N PHE A 112 -3.15 8.54 8.42
CA PHE A 112 -4.21 8.14 7.51
C PHE A 112 -3.59 7.67 6.20
N VAL A 113 -3.94 6.45 5.79
CA VAL A 113 -3.53 5.85 4.52
C VAL A 113 -4.76 5.64 3.65
N GLN A 114 -4.71 6.12 2.41
CA GLN A 114 -5.67 5.83 1.37
C GLN A 114 -5.02 4.99 0.28
N MET A 115 -5.63 3.87 -0.07
CA MET A 115 -5.22 3.03 -1.18
C MET A 115 -6.36 2.90 -2.20
N LYS A 116 -6.05 2.96 -3.49
CA LYS A 116 -7.03 2.84 -4.57
C LYS A 116 -6.59 1.83 -5.63
N PRO A 117 -7.53 1.21 -6.36
CA PRO A 117 -7.19 0.32 -7.46
C PRO A 117 -6.65 1.12 -8.66
N VAL A 118 -5.48 0.75 -9.17
CA VAL A 118 -4.85 1.28 -10.39
C VAL A 118 -4.25 0.13 -11.18
N GLY A 119 -4.70 -0.07 -12.43
CA GLY A 119 -4.15 -1.10 -13.31
C GLY A 119 -4.24 -2.53 -12.76
N GLY A 120 -5.26 -2.83 -11.93
CA GLY A 120 -5.44 -4.13 -11.28
C GLY A 120 -4.68 -4.33 -9.96
N ALA A 121 -3.82 -3.38 -9.57
CA ALA A 121 -3.14 -3.37 -8.27
C ALA A 121 -3.80 -2.38 -7.32
N LEU A 122 -3.78 -2.68 -6.01
CA LEU A 122 -4.17 -1.71 -4.99
C LEU A 122 -2.91 -0.93 -4.56
N VAL A 123 -2.92 0.39 -4.79
CA VAL A 123 -1.76 1.25 -4.56
C VAL A 123 -2.11 2.40 -3.62
N ILE A 124 -1.11 2.88 -2.88
CA ILE A 124 -1.19 4.06 -2.02
C ILE A 124 -1.41 5.29 -2.90
N ASP A 125 -2.48 5.99 -2.61
CA ASP A 125 -2.82 7.29 -3.21
C ASP A 125 -2.41 8.45 -2.30
N SER A 126 -2.60 8.28 -0.99
CA SER A 126 -2.16 9.28 -0.01
C SER A 126 -1.74 8.68 1.33
N ILE A 127 -0.82 9.37 1.99
CA ILE A 127 -0.46 9.17 3.39
C ILE A 127 -0.40 10.53 4.08
N ASN A 128 -1.14 10.68 5.18
CA ASN A 128 -1.14 11.89 6.00
C ASN A 128 -0.66 11.56 7.41
N PHE A 129 0.38 12.25 7.87
CA PHE A 129 0.86 12.23 9.23
C PHE A 129 0.47 13.54 9.93
N THR A 130 -0.42 13.45 10.91
CA THR A 130 -0.79 14.58 11.78
C THR A 130 -0.25 14.33 13.16
N LYS A 131 0.63 15.21 13.65
CA LYS A 131 1.19 15.13 14.98
C LYS A 131 0.09 15.21 16.05
N GLU A 132 0.22 14.36 17.07
CA GLU A 132 -0.62 14.41 18.28
C GLU A 132 -0.24 15.58 19.20
#